data_AF-V9G7X1-F1
#
_entry.id   AF-V9G7X1-F1
#
_cell.length_a   1.000
_cell.length_b   1.000
_cell.length_c   1.000
_cell.angle_alpha   90.00
_cell.angle_beta   90.00
_cell.angle_gamma   90.00
#
_symmetry.space_group_name_H-M   'P 1'
#
loop_
_entity.id
_entity.type
_entity.pdbx_description
1 polymer ?
#
loop_
_entity_poly.entity_id
_entity_poly.type
_entity_poly.pdbx_seq_one_letter_code
_entity_poly.pdbx_strand_id
1 'polypeptide(L)'
;MVNHRACSSSRFESSLTSNLHGGGTAYPAQPYLSAQYGEETAMKIIKTVYDVSALLPSLLEESFGRLGELGIDFGVDPTGRVWLLEVNSKPGRQAFALAGDTRAARLAIEHPIRYARYLLLRQLRRVNT
;
A
#
# COMPACT_ATOMS: atom_id res chain seq x y z
N MET A 1 6.43 2.35 -4.25
CA MET A 1 5.09 2.14 -4.84
C MET A 1 4.16 1.81 -3.70
N VAL A 2 3.37 2.78 -3.23
CA VAL A 2 2.35 2.48 -2.22
C VAL A 2 1.08 2.05 -2.93
N ASN A 3 0.48 0.94 -2.51
CA ASN A 3 -0.68 0.38 -3.20
C ASN A 3 -1.91 0.36 -2.27
N HIS A 4 -2.82 1.31 -2.46
CA HIS A 4 -4.02 1.55 -1.63
C HIS A 4 -5.26 0.72 -2.04
N ARG A 5 -5.08 -0.33 -2.84
CA ARG A 5 -6.18 -0.85 -3.67
C ARG A 5 -7.00 -1.98 -3.07
N ALA A 6 -6.61 -2.51 -1.92
CA ALA A 6 -7.29 -3.65 -1.31
C ALA A 6 -7.68 -3.31 0.14
N CYS A 7 -8.95 -3.54 0.47
CA CYS A 7 -9.43 -3.56 1.84
C CYS A 7 -9.75 -5.02 2.20
N SER A 8 -9.41 -5.42 3.43
CA SER A 8 -9.75 -6.74 3.96
C SER A 8 -10.74 -6.58 5.12
N SER A 9 -11.68 -7.53 5.22
CA SER A 9 -12.67 -7.58 6.31
C SER A 9 -12.75 -9.00 6.85
N SER A 10 -12.71 -9.19 8.17
CA SER A 10 -13.06 -10.48 8.79
C SER A 10 -14.54 -10.46 9.22
N ARG A 11 -15.29 -11.51 8.88
CA ARG A 11 -16.61 -11.80 9.48
C ARG A 11 -16.50 -13.05 10.34
N PHE A 12 -15.71 -13.04 11.41
CA PHE A 12 -15.73 -14.10 12.44
C PHE A 12 -15.10 -13.58 13.74
N GLU A 13 -15.77 -13.81 14.87
CA GLU A 13 -15.42 -13.32 16.23
C GLU A 13 -14.09 -13.86 16.83
N SER A 14 -13.21 -14.47 16.03
CA SER A 14 -11.95 -15.06 16.54
C SER A 14 -10.70 -14.76 15.72
N SER A 15 -10.76 -13.86 14.74
CA SER A 15 -9.55 -13.38 14.05
C SER A 15 -9.37 -11.87 14.23
N LEU A 16 -8.47 -11.51 15.16
CA LEU A 16 -8.05 -10.14 15.48
C LEU A 16 -7.36 -9.41 14.32
N THR A 17 -6.98 -10.12 13.25
CA THR A 17 -6.23 -9.55 12.12
C THR A 17 -6.89 -9.92 10.79
N SER A 18 -7.25 -8.92 9.99
CA SER A 18 -7.71 -9.12 8.61
C SER A 18 -6.52 -9.25 7.64
N ASN A 19 -5.62 -10.19 7.91
CA ASN A 19 -4.53 -10.48 6.99
C ASN A 19 -5.06 -11.36 5.85
N LEU A 20 -4.74 -11.00 4.61
CA LEU A 20 -5.08 -11.81 3.42
C LEU A 20 -4.54 -13.25 3.53
N HIS A 21 -3.42 -13.44 4.25
CA HIS A 21 -2.83 -14.74 4.54
C HIS A 21 -3.61 -15.57 5.58
N GLY A 22 -4.50 -14.96 6.35
CA GLY A 22 -5.29 -15.60 7.42
C GLY A 22 -6.76 -15.84 7.06
N GLY A 23 -7.14 -15.76 5.78
CA GLY A 23 -8.51 -15.98 5.30
C GLY A 23 -9.34 -14.71 5.09
N GLY A 24 -8.73 -13.53 5.15
CA GLY A 24 -9.38 -12.28 4.74
C GLY A 24 -9.69 -12.26 3.24
N THR A 25 -10.82 -11.67 2.86
CA THR A 25 -11.17 -11.45 1.44
C THR A 25 -10.74 -10.04 1.02
N ALA A 26 -10.09 -9.92 -0.13
CA ALA A 26 -9.75 -8.63 -0.72
C ALA A 26 -10.96 -8.04 -1.46
N TYR A 27 -11.26 -6.78 -1.16
CA TYR A 27 -12.25 -6.00 -1.89
C TYR A 27 -11.63 -4.71 -2.46
N PRO A 28 -12.15 -4.20 -3.59
CA PRO A 28 -11.82 -2.85 -4.05
C PRO A 28 -12.14 -1.82 -2.96
N ALA A 29 -11.13 -1.00 -2.61
CA ALA A 29 -11.22 -0.12 -1.44
C ALA A 29 -12.42 0.85 -1.49
N GLN A 30 -12.66 1.53 -2.61
CA GLN A 30 -13.73 2.54 -2.70
C GLN A 30 -15.13 1.94 -2.54
N PRO A 31 -15.58 0.96 -3.34
CA PRO A 31 -16.90 0.35 -3.14
C PRO A 31 -17.09 -0.22 -1.74
N TYR A 32 -16.04 -0.84 -1.18
CA TYR A 32 -16.09 -1.39 0.18
C TYR A 32 -16.28 -0.29 1.23
N LEU A 33 -15.47 0.77 1.18
CA LEU A 33 -15.56 1.87 2.13
C LEU A 33 -16.86 2.66 1.99
N SER A 34 -17.33 2.90 0.77
CA SER A 34 -18.61 3.59 0.52
C SER A 34 -19.79 2.81 1.10
N ALA A 35 -19.78 1.48 0.98
CA ALA A 35 -20.81 0.63 1.57
C ALA A 35 -20.80 0.62 3.11
N GLN A 36 -19.64 0.83 3.74
CA GLN A 36 -19.52 0.81 5.21
C GLN A 36 -19.72 2.19 5.86
N TYR A 37 -19.22 3.26 5.24
CA TYR A 37 -19.11 4.59 5.85
C TYR A 37 -19.90 5.69 5.10
N GLY A 38 -20.50 5.36 3.95
CA GLY A 38 -21.08 6.32 3.03
C GLY A 38 -20.04 6.97 2.12
N GLU A 39 -20.49 7.48 0.96
CA GLU A 39 -19.60 7.96 -0.11
C GLU A 39 -18.69 9.12 0.34
N GLU A 40 -19.22 10.10 1.07
CA GLU A 40 -18.45 11.26 1.50
C GLU A 40 -17.32 10.87 2.46
N THR A 41 -17.61 10.04 3.46
CA THR A 41 -16.63 9.56 4.43
C THR A 41 -15.60 8.65 3.77
N ALA A 42 -16.04 7.76 2.87
CA ALA A 42 -15.16 6.89 2.11
C ALA A 42 -14.14 7.69 1.29
N MET A 43 -14.58 8.76 0.62
CA MET A 43 -13.69 9.65 -0.12
C MET A 43 -12.68 10.37 0.79
N LYS A 44 -13.09 10.79 1.98
CA LYS A 44 -12.17 11.37 2.99
C LYS A 44 -11.13 10.36 3.48
N ILE A 45 -11.55 9.12 3.74
CA ILE A 45 -10.65 8.02 4.13
C ILE A 45 -9.62 7.76 3.02
N ILE A 46 -10.07 7.58 1.79
CA ILE A 46 -9.19 7.30 0.64
C ILE A 46 -8.21 8.44 0.41
N LYS A 47 -8.68 9.70 0.50
CA LYS A 47 -7.81 10.87 0.39
C LYS A 47 -6.74 10.87 1.47
N THR A 48 -7.12 10.60 2.72
CA THR A 48 -6.17 10.54 3.85
C THR A 48 -5.12 9.45 3.63
N VAL A 49 -5.55 8.25 3.22
CA VAL A 49 -4.65 7.13 2.90
C VAL A 49 -3.66 7.54 1.80
N TYR A 50 -4.12 8.21 0.74
CA TYR A 50 -3.26 8.68 -0.35
C TYR A 50 -2.24 9.73 0.13
N ASP A 51 -2.71 10.74 0.86
CA ASP A 51 -1.87 11.86 1.33
C ASP A 51 -0.77 11.36 2.27
N VAL A 52 -1.11 10.51 3.24
CA VAL A 52 -0.13 9.91 4.17
C VAL A 52 0.90 9.07 3.42
N SER A 53 0.46 8.33 2.41
CA SER A 53 1.31 7.45 1.64
C SER A 53 2.24 8.15 0.66
N ALA A 54 1.85 9.33 0.19
CA ALA A 54 2.72 10.21 -0.58
C ALA A 54 3.81 10.85 0.31
N LEU A 55 3.49 11.11 1.59
CA LEU A 55 4.40 11.74 2.54
C LEU A 55 5.44 10.78 3.13
N LEU A 56 5.03 9.55 3.46
CA LEU A 56 5.87 8.58 4.18
C LEU A 56 7.22 8.26 3.53
N PRO A 57 7.35 8.09 2.19
CA PRO A 57 8.64 7.74 1.59
C PRO A 57 9.75 8.73 1.94
N SER A 58 9.52 10.03 1.76
CA SER A 58 10.54 11.05 2.03
C SER A 58 10.97 11.05 3.50
N LEU A 59 10.00 11.00 4.43
CA LEU A 59 10.27 10.98 5.87
C LEU A 59 11.08 9.75 6.31
N LEU A 60 10.76 8.58 5.74
CA LEU A 60 11.48 7.35 6.06
C LEU A 60 12.88 7.34 5.44
N GLU A 61 13.02 7.85 4.21
CA GLU A 61 14.32 7.90 3.53
C GLU A 61 15.32 8.82 4.25
N GLU A 62 14.86 9.85 4.97
CA GLU A 62 15.72 10.71 5.80
C GLU A 62 16.46 9.93 6.90
N SER A 63 15.82 8.91 7.47
CA SER A 63 16.38 8.12 8.59
C SER A 63 17.01 6.79 8.14
N PHE A 64 16.45 6.15 7.12
CA PHE A 64 16.84 4.80 6.70
C PHE A 64 17.60 4.75 5.37
N GLY A 65 17.80 5.91 4.73
CA GLY A 65 18.35 5.98 3.39
C GLY A 65 17.35 5.54 2.32
N ARG A 66 17.82 5.29 1.10
CA ARG A 66 16.95 5.04 -0.06
C ARG A 66 16.08 3.79 0.10
N LEU A 67 14.79 3.92 -0.15
CA LEU A 67 13.79 2.85 -0.07
C LEU A 67 13.21 2.59 -1.47
N GLY A 68 13.49 1.42 -2.06
CA GLY A 68 13.07 1.09 -3.42
C GLY A 68 11.57 0.78 -3.56
N GLU A 69 10.98 0.21 -2.52
CA GLU A 69 9.55 -0.11 -2.44
C GLU A 69 9.05 0.00 -1.00
N LEU A 70 7.74 0.24 -0.84
CA LEU A 70 7.09 0.33 0.47
C LEU A 70 5.70 -0.32 0.37
N GLY A 71 5.43 -1.30 1.24
CA GLY A 71 4.08 -1.71 1.60
C GLY A 71 3.64 -0.90 2.81
N ILE A 72 2.41 -0.39 2.78
CA ILE A 72 1.87 0.44 3.86
C ILE A 72 0.47 -0.07 4.17
N ASP A 73 0.28 -0.48 5.42
CA ASP A 73 -0.98 -1.04 5.87
C ASP A 73 -1.69 -0.04 6.76
N PHE A 74 -2.97 0.15 6.47
CA PHE A 74 -3.83 1.08 7.17
C PHE A 74 -5.01 0.34 7.81
N GLY A 75 -5.37 0.80 9.01
CA GLY A 75 -6.63 0.47 9.67
C GLY A 75 -7.60 1.64 9.55
N VAL A 76 -8.89 1.33 9.48
CA VAL A 76 -9.95 2.34 9.58
C VAL A 76 -10.85 1.92 10.73
N ASP A 77 -11.04 2.80 11.71
CA ASP A 77 -11.90 2.51 12.86
C ASP A 77 -13.39 2.77 12.53
N PRO A 78 -14.34 2.41 13.42
CA PRO A 78 -15.77 2.63 13.17
C PRO A 78 -16.18 4.08 12.96
N THR A 79 -15.37 5.06 13.39
CA THR A 79 -15.63 6.49 13.17
C THR A 79 -15.10 6.99 11.83
N GLY A 80 -14.42 6.13 11.07
CA GLY A 80 -13.78 6.49 9.79
C GLY A 80 -12.40 7.12 9.95
N ARG A 81 -11.80 7.08 11.15
CA ARG A 81 -10.42 7.57 11.34
C ARG A 81 -9.43 6.54 10.83
N VAL A 82 -8.43 7.02 10.09
CA VAL A 82 -7.35 6.24 9.50
C VAL A 82 -6.18 6.11 10.47
N TRP A 83 -5.68 4.90 10.61
CA TRP A 83 -4.55 4.53 11.45
C TRP A 83 -3.46 3.89 10.59
N LEU A 84 -2.21 4.33 10.73
CA LEU A 84 -1.07 3.64 10.14
C LEU A 84 -0.71 2.44 11.03
N LEU A 85 -0.70 1.23 10.47
CA LEU A 85 -0.45 0.00 11.23
C LEU A 85 1.00 -0.46 11.09
N GLU A 86 1.44 -0.63 9.84
CA GLU A 86 2.81 -1.05 9.53
C GLU A 86 3.30 -0.45 8.22
N VAL A 87 4.63 -0.34 8.11
CA VAL A 87 5.32 0.02 6.88
C VAL A 87 6.44 -0.98 6.64
N ASN A 88 6.40 -1.67 5.51
CA ASN A 88 7.39 -2.66 5.10
C ASN A 88 8.22 -2.17 3.92
N SER A 89 9.54 -2.18 4.04
CA SER A 89 10.47 -1.85 2.94
C SER A 89 10.64 -2.96 1.90
N LYS A 90 10.03 -4.13 2.13
CA LYS A 90 10.01 -5.27 1.21
C LYS A 90 8.67 -6.01 1.29
N PRO A 91 7.59 -5.45 0.72
CA PRO A 91 6.29 -6.07 0.78
C PRO A 91 6.25 -7.41 0.02
N GLY A 92 5.47 -8.35 0.55
CA GLY A 92 5.13 -9.58 -0.15
C GLY A 92 4.28 -9.31 -1.40
N ARG A 93 4.40 -10.16 -2.42
CA ARG A 93 3.68 -10.00 -3.70
C ARG A 93 2.37 -10.80 -3.77
N GLN A 94 2.17 -11.74 -2.84
CA GLN A 94 1.02 -12.65 -2.84
C GLN A 94 -0.31 -11.91 -2.70
N ALA A 95 -0.33 -10.80 -1.97
CA ALA A 95 -1.52 -9.98 -1.76
C ALA A 95 -2.18 -9.53 -3.08
N PHE A 96 -1.39 -9.18 -4.10
CA PHE A 96 -1.93 -8.72 -5.39
C PHE A 96 -2.56 -9.85 -6.20
N ALA A 97 -2.00 -11.06 -6.13
CA ALA A 97 -2.57 -12.23 -6.77
C ALA A 97 -3.90 -12.63 -6.12
N LEU A 98 -3.95 -12.61 -4.78
CA LEU A 98 -5.17 -12.90 -4.01
C LEU A 98 -6.27 -11.85 -4.25
N ALA A 99 -5.90 -10.60 -4.48
CA ALA A 99 -6.85 -9.53 -4.80
C ALA A 99 -7.35 -9.55 -6.26
N GLY A 100 -6.82 -10.41 -7.12
CA GLY A 100 -7.17 -10.46 -8.54
C GLY A 100 -6.76 -9.22 -9.35
N ASP A 101 -6.01 -8.28 -8.76
CA ASP A 101 -5.54 -7.07 -9.43
C ASP A 101 -4.26 -7.38 -10.22
N THR A 102 -4.46 -7.93 -11.42
CA THR A 102 -3.38 -8.33 -12.34
C THR A 102 -2.46 -7.16 -12.70
N ARG A 103 -3.00 -5.95 -12.79
CA ARG A 103 -2.21 -4.73 -13.05
C ARG A 103 -1.33 -4.39 -11.87
N ALA A 104 -1.87 -4.40 -10.64
CA ALA A 104 -1.07 -4.19 -9.44
C ALA A 104 0.03 -5.25 -9.29
N ALA A 105 -0.30 -6.53 -9.51
CA ALA A 105 0.65 -7.63 -9.46
C ALA A 105 1.81 -7.43 -10.45
N ARG A 106 1.50 -7.04 -11.69
CA ARG A 106 2.50 -6.70 -12.71
C ARG A 106 3.38 -5.52 -12.28
N LEU A 107 2.77 -4.43 -11.81
CA LEU A 107 3.52 -3.23 -11.38
C LEU A 107 4.43 -3.50 -10.17
N ALA A 108 4.02 -4.37 -9.26
CA ALA A 108 4.82 -4.79 -8.10
C ALA A 108 6.09 -5.59 -8.50
N ILE A 109 6.12 -6.14 -9.71
CA ILE A 109 7.30 -6.77 -10.31
C ILE A 109 8.10 -5.73 -11.11
N GLU A 110 7.43 -4.90 -11.91
CA GLU A 110 8.10 -3.96 -12.80
C GLU A 110 8.80 -2.80 -12.07
N HIS A 111 8.19 -2.24 -11.02
CA HIS A 111 8.71 -1.03 -10.38
C HIS A 111 10.10 -1.19 -9.75
N PRO A 112 10.43 -2.27 -9.02
CA PRO A 112 11.78 -2.50 -8.53
C PRO A 112 12.82 -2.53 -9.65
N ILE A 113 12.50 -3.16 -10.78
CA ILE A 113 13.38 -3.23 -11.95
C ILE A 113 13.57 -1.83 -12.57
N ARG A 114 12.48 -1.06 -12.71
CA ARG A 114 12.55 0.33 -13.19
C ARG A 114 13.39 1.22 -12.27
N TYR A 115 13.27 1.04 -10.95
CA TYR A 115 14.06 1.78 -9.98
C TYR A 115 15.54 1.39 -10.05
N ALA A 116 15.86 0.10 -10.17
CA ALA A 116 17.24 -0.36 -10.39
C ALA A 116 17.86 0.26 -11.66
N ARG A 117 17.11 0.30 -12.77
CA ARG A 117 17.53 0.98 -14.00
C ARG A 117 17.77 2.48 -13.78
N TYR A 118 16.90 3.15 -13.05
CA TYR A 118 17.08 4.57 -12.70
C TYR A 118 18.38 4.80 -11.91
N LEU A 119 18.65 3.96 -10.90
CA LEU A 119 19.87 4.05 -10.10
C LEU A 119 21.13 3.84 -10.96
N LEU A 120 21.13 2.83 -11.83
CA LEU A 120 22.23 2.57 -12.75
C LEU A 120 22.51 3.76 -13.66
N LEU A 121 21.48 4.29 -14.33
CA LEU A 121 21.62 5.43 -15.24
C LEU A 121 22.06 6.71 -14.51
N ARG A 122 21.60 6.93 -13.27
CA ARG A 122 22.02 8.06 -12.44
C ARG A 122 23.50 7.94 -12.04
N GLN A 123 23.97 6.72 -11.76
CA GLN A 123 25.36 6.49 -11.39
C GLN A 123 26.30 6.72 -12.58
N LEU A 124 25.95 6.23 -13.77
CA LEU A 124 26.72 6.48 -15.00
C LEU A 124 26.86 7.97 -15.31
N ARG A 125 25.81 8.77 -15.10
CA ARG A 125 25.87 10.23 -15.28
C ARG A 125 26.83 10.93 -14.34
N ARG A 126 27.03 10.40 -13.13
CA ARG A 126 27.96 10.97 -12.13
C ARG A 126 29.42 10.61 -12.41
N VAL A 127 29.67 9.50 -13.10
CA VAL A 127 31.04 9.07 -13.47
C VAL A 127 31.53 9.81 -14.71
N ASN A 128 30.62 10.24 -15.60
CA ASN A 128 30.94 10.94 -16.84
C ASN A 128 30.97 12.48 -16.73
N THR A 129 30.92 13.02 -15.51
CA THR A 129 31.06 14.45 -15.17
C THR A 129 32.23 14.62 -14.23
#